data_AF-A0A3R7BNP7-F1
#
_entry.id   AF-A0A3R7BNP7-F1
#
_cell.length_a   1.000
_cell.length_b   1.000
_cell.length_c   1.000
_cell.angle_alpha   90.00
_cell.angle_beta   90.00
_cell.angle_gamma   90.00
#
_symmetry.space_group_name_H-M   'P 1'
#
loop_
_entity.id
_entity.type
_entity.pdbx_description
1 polymer ?
#
loop_
_entity_poly.entity_id
_entity_poly.type
_entity_poly.pdbx_seq_one_letter_code
_entity_poly.pdbx_strand_id
1 'polypeptide(L)'
;MSATSPLIKLREDQKRIEEILKELENQKKEIDAKYASVLEEENKFLEEFRKCRDPYQYSRLEIRVNAVSRRRRELEVKKQEIDRKIRGHQEELKKIKARIEYMKPKGELVTYKEQ
;
A
#
# COMPACT_ATOMS: atom_id res chain seq x y z
N MET A 1 24.20 -5.09 31.81
CA MET A 1 23.51 -4.66 30.57
C MET A 1 22.20 -5.42 30.49
N SER A 2 21.06 -4.73 30.52
CA SER A 2 19.75 -5.39 30.47
C SER A 2 19.57 -6.06 29.11
N ALA A 3 19.68 -7.38 29.08
CA ALA A 3 19.39 -8.16 27.90
C ALA A 3 17.89 -8.07 27.63
N THR A 4 17.47 -7.07 26.85
CA THR A 4 16.15 -7.07 26.26
C THR A 4 16.02 -8.36 25.48
N SER A 5 15.17 -9.27 25.97
CA SER A 5 14.96 -10.58 25.38
C SER A 5 14.71 -10.40 23.87
N PRO A 6 15.39 -11.15 22.99
CA PRO A 6 15.22 -11.04 21.54
C PRO A 6 13.75 -11.10 21.09
N LEU A 7 12.89 -11.78 21.85
CA LEU A 7 11.43 -11.82 21.65
C LEU A 7 10.75 -10.45 21.84
N ILE A 8 11.20 -9.63 22.78
CA ILE A 8 10.64 -8.29 23.03
C ILE A 8 10.92 -7.40 21.82
N LYS A 9 12.17 -7.41 21.32
CA LYS A 9 12.55 -6.65 20.12
C LYS A 9 11.73 -7.06 18.90
N LEU A 10 11.57 -8.37 18.66
CA LEU A 10 10.75 -8.86 17.55
C LEU A 10 9.28 -8.43 17.66
N ARG A 11 8.72 -8.37 18.87
CA ARG A 11 7.35 -7.87 19.09
C ARG A 11 7.23 -6.36 18.88
N GLU A 12 8.24 -5.59 19.27
CA GLU A 12 8.29 -4.15 19.01
C GLU A 12 8.37 -3.88 17.50
N ASP A 13 9.24 -4.60 16.79
CA ASP A 13 9.37 -4.50 15.34
C ASP A 13 8.08 -4.94 14.62
N GLN A 14 7.42 -5.98 15.12
CA GLN A 14 6.10 -6.39 14.63
C GLN A 14 5.09 -5.23 14.71
N LYS A 15 4.99 -4.57 15.88
CA LYS A 15 4.06 -3.44 16.08
C LYS A 15 4.37 -2.27 15.17
N ARG A 16 5.66 -1.91 15.04
CA ARG A 16 6.10 -0.83 14.14
C ARG A 16 5.70 -1.10 12.69
N ILE A 17 5.94 -2.32 12.19
CA ILE A 17 5.57 -2.68 10.82
C ILE A 17 4.05 -2.68 10.65
N GLU A 18 3.29 -3.12 11.65
CA GLU A 18 1.82 -3.06 11.61
C GLU A 18 1.28 -1.62 11.59
N GLU A 19 1.92 -0.69 12.31
CA GLU A 19 1.60 0.75 12.25
C GLU A 19 1.91 1.35 10.87
N ILE A 20 3.11 1.09 10.34
CA ILE A 20 3.50 1.54 8.98
C ILE A 20 2.54 1.00 7.93
N LEU A 21 2.12 -0.26 8.03
CA LEU A 21 1.15 -0.85 7.11
C LEU A 21 -0.20 -0.14 7.17
N LYS A 22 -0.70 0.21 8.36
CA LYS A 22 -1.94 0.98 8.50
C LYS A 22 -1.83 2.37 7.87
N GLU A 23 -0.71 3.05 8.06
CA GLU A 23 -0.47 4.35 7.44
C GLU A 23 -0.45 4.25 5.91
N LEU A 24 0.26 3.27 5.36
CA LEU A 24 0.32 3.01 3.92
C LEU A 24 -1.05 2.64 3.35
N GLU A 25 -1.86 1.86 4.07
CA GLU A 25 -3.24 1.53 3.67
C GLU A 25 -4.14 2.77 3.64
N ASN A 26 -3.99 3.69 4.59
CA ASN A 26 -4.73 4.95 4.60
C ASN A 26 -4.29 5.85 3.44
N GLN A 27 -2.99 6.00 3.22
CA GLN A 27 -2.45 6.74 2.07
C GLN A 27 -2.95 6.15 0.74
N LYS A 28 -3.02 4.82 0.64
CA LYS A 28 -3.55 4.14 -0.53
C LYS A 28 -5.01 4.51 -0.78
N LYS A 29 -5.87 4.50 0.26
CA LYS A 29 -7.28 4.89 0.14
C LYS A 29 -7.44 6.32 -0.36
N GLU A 30 -6.65 7.25 0.15
CA GLU A 30 -6.67 8.64 -0.32
C GLU A 30 -6.28 8.77 -1.80
N ILE A 31 -5.25 8.03 -2.23
CA ILE A 31 -4.80 8.03 -3.62
C ILE A 31 -5.82 7.34 -4.53
N ASP A 32 -6.44 6.26 -4.07
CA ASP A 32 -7.49 5.57 -4.81
C ASP A 32 -8.71 6.47 -5.03
N ALA A 33 -9.12 7.23 -4.00
CA ALA A 33 -10.19 8.22 -4.12
C ALA A 33 -9.85 9.34 -5.11
N LYS A 34 -8.62 9.88 -5.03
CA LYS A 34 -8.13 10.89 -5.98
C LYS A 34 -8.07 10.34 -7.41
N TYR A 35 -7.59 9.11 -7.57
CA TYR A 35 -7.52 8.43 -8.87
C TYR A 35 -8.91 8.26 -9.49
N ALA A 36 -9.89 7.79 -8.71
CA ALA A 36 -11.27 7.64 -9.18
C ALA A 36 -11.87 8.98 -9.65
N SER A 37 -11.68 10.04 -8.87
CA SER A 37 -12.16 11.38 -9.23
C SER A 37 -11.52 11.90 -10.53
N VAL A 38 -10.21 11.73 -10.70
CA VAL A 38 -9.50 12.15 -11.93
C VAL A 38 -9.91 11.28 -13.13
N LEU A 39 -10.18 9.99 -12.93
CA LEU A 39 -10.65 9.11 -13.99
C LEU A 39 -12.06 9.49 -14.46
N GLU A 40 -12.96 9.84 -13.54
CA GLU A 40 -14.29 10.35 -13.90
C GLU A 40 -14.20 11.67 -14.68
N GLU A 41 -13.30 12.57 -14.27
CA GLU A 41 -13.02 13.81 -14.99
C GLU A 41 -12.48 13.54 -16.40
N GLU A 42 -11.52 12.63 -16.54
CA GLU A 42 -10.97 12.21 -17.84
C GLU A 42 -12.07 11.65 -18.76
N ASN A 43 -12.95 10.80 -18.22
CA ASN A 43 -14.06 10.22 -18.98
C ASN A 43 -15.03 11.29 -19.50
N LYS A 44 -15.37 12.29 -18.68
CA LYS A 44 -16.23 13.41 -19.10
C LYS A 44 -15.59 14.18 -20.26
N PHE A 45 -14.31 14.52 -20.14
CA PHE A 45 -13.61 15.22 -21.23
C PHE A 45 -13.50 14.36 -22.49
N LEU A 46 -13.29 13.05 -22.38
CA LEU A 46 -13.27 12.15 -23.52
C LEU A 46 -14.63 12.06 -24.22
N GLU A 47 -15.74 12.07 -23.48
CA GLU A 47 -17.08 12.12 -24.06
C GLU A 47 -17.35 13.44 -24.78
N GLU A 48 -16.96 14.57 -24.20
CA GLU A 48 -17.06 15.89 -24.84
C GLU A 48 -16.22 15.95 -26.12
N PHE A 49 -15.00 15.40 -26.05
CA PHE A 49 -14.07 15.33 -27.18
C PHE A 49 -14.66 14.53 -28.35
N ARG A 50 -15.29 13.39 -28.08
CA ARG A 50 -15.97 12.56 -29.10
C ARG A 50 -17.13 13.29 -29.79
N LYS A 51 -17.80 14.21 -29.09
CA LYS A 51 -18.95 14.96 -29.61
C LYS A 51 -18.54 16.28 -30.29
N CYS A 52 -17.30 16.72 -30.11
CA CYS A 52 -16.82 17.99 -30.61
C CYS A 52 -16.62 17.96 -32.14
N ARG A 53 -17.28 18.90 -32.85
CA ARG A 53 -17.14 19.07 -34.30
C ARG A 53 -16.38 20.33 -34.70
N ASP A 54 -16.18 21.24 -33.76
CA ASP A 54 -15.48 22.52 -33.96
C ASP A 54 -13.97 22.32 -33.76
N PRO A 55 -13.14 22.58 -34.78
CA PRO A 55 -11.67 22.41 -34.70
C PRO A 55 -10.99 23.23 -33.60
N TYR A 56 -11.47 24.44 -33.30
CA TYR A 56 -10.87 25.30 -32.29
C TYR A 56 -11.22 24.82 -30.87
N GLN A 57 -12.45 24.36 -30.67
CA GLN A 57 -12.87 23.73 -29.42
C GLN A 57 -12.18 22.38 -29.21
N TYR A 58 -11.98 21.62 -30.29
CA TYR A 58 -11.26 20.36 -30.27
C TYR A 58 -9.84 20.53 -29.72
N SER A 59 -9.07 21.50 -30.26
CA SER A 59 -7.70 21.76 -29.78
C SER A 59 -7.67 22.15 -28.29
N ARG A 60 -8.64 22.93 -27.82
CA ARG A 60 -8.73 23.29 -26.39
C ARG A 60 -9.08 22.10 -25.51
N LEU A 61 -9.99 21.23 -25.95
CA LEU A 61 -10.34 20.00 -25.24
C LEU A 61 -9.17 19.01 -25.22
N GLU A 62 -8.42 18.89 -26.32
CA GLU A 62 -7.24 18.03 -26.42
C GLU A 62 -6.19 18.37 -25.35
N ILE A 63 -5.89 19.66 -25.17
CA ILE A 63 -4.94 20.11 -24.14
C ILE A 63 -5.44 19.72 -22.74
N ARG A 64 -6.74 19.87 -22.46
CA ARG A 64 -7.34 19.53 -21.17
C ARG A 64 -7.31 18.03 -20.90
N VAL A 65 -7.74 17.21 -21.86
CA VAL A 65 -7.67 15.74 -21.77
C VAL A 65 -6.23 15.32 -21.48
N ASN A 66 -5.26 15.82 -22.25
CA ASN A 66 -3.85 15.48 -22.05
C ASN A 66 -3.34 15.85 -20.64
N ALA A 67 -3.75 16.99 -20.09
CA ALA A 67 -3.38 17.39 -18.73
C ALA A 67 -3.98 16.45 -17.67
N VAL A 68 -5.26 16.07 -17.80
CA VAL A 68 -5.94 15.15 -16.89
C VAL A 68 -5.36 13.74 -17.01
N SER A 69 -5.10 13.25 -18.23
CA SER A 69 -4.46 11.96 -18.47
C SER A 69 -3.08 11.86 -17.83
N ARG A 70 -2.28 12.94 -17.86
CA ARG A 70 -0.98 13.00 -17.16
C ARG A 70 -1.15 12.86 -15.66
N ARG A 71 -2.06 13.63 -15.06
CA ARG A 71 -2.38 13.54 -13.62
C ARG A 71 -2.84 12.14 -13.22
N ARG A 72 -3.69 11.49 -14.05
CA ARG A 72 -4.12 10.12 -13.79
C ARG A 72 -2.93 9.15 -13.77
N ARG A 73 -2.03 9.24 -14.75
CA ARG A 73 -0.83 8.39 -14.81
C ARG A 73 0.10 8.63 -13.61
N GLU A 74 0.28 9.86 -13.18
CA GLU A 74 1.06 10.17 -11.97
C GLU A 74 0.46 9.53 -10.71
N LEU A 75 -0.87 9.56 -10.56
CA LEU A 75 -1.56 8.89 -9.46
C LEU A 75 -1.45 7.37 -9.56
N GLU A 76 -1.49 6.81 -10.77
CA GLU A 76 -1.32 5.38 -11.03
C GLU A 76 0.08 4.90 -10.60
N VAL A 77 1.14 5.66 -10.91
CA VAL A 77 2.51 5.37 -10.46
C VAL A 77 2.59 5.40 -8.93
N LYS A 78 2.06 6.44 -8.28
CA LYS A 78 2.03 6.54 -6.81
C LYS A 78 1.30 5.37 -6.16
N LYS A 79 0.19 4.94 -6.74
CA LYS A 79 -0.56 3.75 -6.28
C LYS A 79 0.30 2.49 -6.37
N GLN A 80 0.96 2.27 -7.50
CA GLN A 80 1.85 1.12 -7.68
C GLN A 80 3.03 1.12 -6.70
N GLU A 81 3.60 2.28 -6.41
CA GLU A 81 4.67 2.42 -5.42
C GLU A 81 4.20 2.05 -4.02
N ILE A 82 3.02 2.51 -3.61
CA ILE A 82 2.44 2.15 -2.30
C ILE A 82 2.13 0.65 -2.25
N ASP A 83 1.58 0.08 -3.32
CA ASP A 83 1.32 -1.37 -3.38
C ASP A 83 2.60 -2.20 -3.29
N ARG A 84 3.73 -1.71 -3.80
CA ARG A 84 5.04 -2.37 -3.63
C ARG A 84 5.52 -2.27 -2.17
N LYS A 85 5.40 -1.09 -1.55
CA LYS A 85 5.79 -0.88 -0.15
C LYS A 85 4.97 -1.75 0.81
N ILE A 86 3.65 -1.80 0.61
CA ILE A 86 2.74 -2.65 1.41
C ILE A 86 3.17 -4.12 1.30
N ARG A 87 3.43 -4.62 0.08
CA ARG A 87 3.88 -6.00 -0.12
C ARG A 87 5.20 -6.29 0.59
N GLY A 88 6.19 -5.39 0.48
CA GLY A 88 7.48 -5.52 1.17
C GLY A 88 7.31 -5.64 2.69
N HIS A 89 6.56 -4.73 3.29
CA HIS A 89 6.30 -4.76 4.74
C HIS A 89 5.45 -5.95 5.18
N GLN A 90 4.51 -6.42 4.35
CA GLN A 90 3.77 -7.65 4.63
C GLN A 90 4.68 -8.89 4.65
N GLU A 91 5.65 -8.97 3.74
CA GLU A 91 6.64 -10.06 3.74
C GLU A 91 7.56 -10.01 4.95
N GLU A 92 8.05 -8.82 5.32
CA GLU A 92 8.83 -8.61 6.53
C GLU A 92 8.04 -9.03 7.78
N LEU A 93 6.77 -8.61 7.88
CA LEU A 93 5.89 -8.98 8.98
C LEU A 93 5.70 -10.49 9.08
N LYS A 94 5.54 -11.18 7.94
CA LYS A 94 5.45 -12.65 7.89
C LYS A 94 6.72 -13.31 8.45
N LYS A 95 7.91 -12.82 8.05
CA LYS A 95 9.19 -13.33 8.55
C LYS A 95 9.33 -13.13 10.07
N ILE A 96 8.95 -11.96 10.58
CA ILE A 96 8.98 -11.67 12.02
C ILE A 96 8.02 -12.60 12.77
N LYS A 97 6.78 -12.76 12.28
CA LYS A 97 5.78 -13.65 12.90
C LYS A 97 6.28 -15.11 12.95
N ALA A 98 6.83 -15.61 11.85
CA ALA A 98 7.41 -16.95 11.80
C ALA A 98 8.58 -17.12 12.80
N ARG A 99 9.42 -16.09 12.93
CA ARG A 99 10.55 -16.12 13.89
C ARG A 99 10.08 -16.10 15.34
N ILE A 100 9.07 -15.29 15.66
CA ILE A 100 8.44 -15.29 17.00
C ILE A 100 7.83 -16.66 17.29
N GLU A 101 7.14 -17.27 16.32
CA GLU A 101 6.53 -18.59 16.47
C GLU A 101 7.56 -19.69 16.70
N TYR A 102 8.67 -19.69 15.97
CA TYR A 102 9.78 -20.62 16.18
C TYR A 102 10.38 -20.51 17.59
N MET A 103 10.41 -19.31 18.15
CA MET A 103 10.93 -19.05 19.49
C MET A 103 9.92 -19.35 20.61
N LYS A 104 8.66 -19.67 20.29
CA LYS A 104 7.71 -20.15 21.31
C LYS A 104 8.06 -21.61 21.67
N PRO A 105 8.08 -21.97 22.96
CA PRO A 105 8.28 -23.35 23.35
C PRO A 105 7.16 -24.23 22.78
N LYS A 106 7.54 -25.30 22.09
CA LYS A 106 6.63 -26.31 21.55
C LYS A 106 6.57 -27.49 22.53
N GLY A 107 5.58 -27.49 23.43
CA GLY A 107 5.27 -28.63 24.31
C GLY A 107 5.56 -28.41 25.80
N GLU A 108 4.79 -29.09 26.64
CA GLU A 108 5.02 -29.21 28.09
C GLU A 108 6.33 -29.97 28.34
N LEU A 109 7.13 -29.48 29.29
CA LEU A 109 8.31 -30.18 29.79
C LEU A 109 7.87 -31.56 30.31
N VAL A 110 8.21 -32.63 29.59
CA VAL A 110 8.05 -33.99 30.09
C VAL A 110 9.01 -34.13 31.27
N THR A 111 8.49 -34.00 32.48
CA THR A 111 9.23 -34.30 33.69
C THR A 111 9.45 -35.81 33.75
N TYR A 112 10.69 -36.24 33.49
CA TYR A 112 11.07 -37.62 33.76
C TYR A 112 10.95 -37.86 35.27
N LYS A 113 10.01 -38.72 35.67
CA LYS A 113 10.01 -39.28 37.02
C LYS A 113 11.11 -40.35 37.05
N GLU A 114 12.17 -40.07 37.80
CA GLU A 114 13.18 -41.05 38.16
C GLU A 114 12.50 -42.21 38.93
N GLN A 115 12.71 -43.44 38.46
CA GLN A 115 12.44 -44.68 39.18
C GLN A 115 13.74 -45.25 39.72
#